data_AF-A0AAP2DAT3-F1
#
_entry.id   AF-A0AAP2DAT3-F1
#
_cell.length_a   1.000
_cell.length_b   1.000
_cell.length_c   1.000
_cell.angle_alpha   90.00
_cell.angle_beta   90.00
_cell.angle_gamma   90.00
#
_symmetry.space_group_name_H-M   'P 1'
#
loop_
_entity.id
_entity.type
_entity.pdbx_description
1 polymer ?
#
loop_
_entity_poly.entity_id
_entity_poly.type
_entity_poly.pdbx_seq_one_letter_code
_entity_poly.pdbx_strand_id
1 'polypeptide(L)'
;MILIVSNYNAGSPQAGAGGLKELRNTIPARFQHFVDHLIVVQEGTEGILNTEHLTVPSDEELEYWYVVREFHYNKIAPDSSRKTNEQIIDWLSQEKIDRRWLVDNYYYRAASGLGMLYNTIDLSNRNFDLETLGLRDETEKAMFVMFVVNACLQRLAVMRMTGKGDPASALQRLPKFNGQDYYFFRKFNYPDFDWIGYQKVESYNMRHIGGFYNTLLNHLELLMKLGEKNQAFALYENSILSKPEFFHYYSNESSLRDLYAKWAARR
;
A
#
# COMPACT_ATOMS: atom_id res chain seq x y z
N MET A 1 10.33 4.62 -22.18
CA MET A 1 9.34 5.09 -21.19
C MET A 1 7.97 5.37 -21.80
N ILE A 2 7.79 6.38 -22.66
CA ILE A 2 6.45 6.74 -23.21
C ILE A 2 5.67 5.51 -23.71
N LEU A 3 6.29 4.67 -24.55
CA LEU A 3 5.68 3.46 -25.10
C LEU A 3 5.24 2.44 -24.02
N ILE A 4 6.04 2.27 -22.97
CA ILE A 4 5.72 1.40 -21.81
C ILE A 4 4.50 1.95 -21.09
N VAL A 5 4.49 3.26 -20.80
CA VAL A 5 3.39 3.92 -20.08
C VAL A 5 2.09 3.88 -20.87
N SER A 6 2.15 4.09 -22.19
CA SER A 6 0.97 3.97 -23.07
C SER A 6 0.36 2.56 -23.01
N ASN A 7 1.19 1.52 -23.04
CA ASN A 7 0.73 0.13 -22.96
C ASN A 7 0.21 -0.23 -21.57
N TYR A 8 0.88 0.21 -20.50
CA TYR A 8 0.40 0.02 -19.13
C TYR A 8 -0.96 0.69 -18.90
N ASN A 9 -1.16 1.93 -19.38
CA ASN A 9 -2.41 2.67 -19.21
C ASN A 9 -3.54 2.25 -20.18
N ALA A 10 -3.20 1.50 -21.24
CA ALA A 10 -4.18 0.92 -22.17
C ALA A 10 -4.75 -0.41 -21.65
N GLY A 11 -4.03 -1.09 -20.75
CA GLY A 11 -4.55 -2.26 -20.05
C GLY A 11 -5.72 -1.89 -19.14
N SER A 12 -6.94 -2.30 -19.50
CA SER A 12 -8.00 -2.45 -18.50
C SER A 12 -7.72 -3.73 -17.71
N PRO A 13 -8.25 -3.89 -16.47
CA PRO A 13 -8.21 -5.16 -15.75
C PRO A 13 -8.78 -6.35 -16.57
N GLN A 14 -9.57 -6.08 -17.63
CA GLN A 14 -10.15 -7.06 -18.53
C GLN A 14 -9.30 -7.33 -19.79
N ALA A 15 -8.41 -6.41 -20.19
CA ALA A 15 -7.56 -6.52 -21.38
C ALA A 15 -6.22 -7.24 -21.10
N GLY A 16 -5.83 -7.36 -19.83
CA GLY A 16 -4.59 -8.02 -19.41
C GLY A 16 -3.31 -7.29 -19.81
N ALA A 17 -2.16 -7.89 -19.51
CA ALA A 17 -0.84 -7.31 -19.75
C ALA A 17 -0.30 -7.48 -21.18
N GLY A 18 -1.17 -7.74 -22.17
CA GLY A 18 -0.79 -8.12 -23.54
C GLY A 18 0.18 -7.15 -24.22
N GLY A 19 -0.12 -5.85 -24.19
CA GLY A 19 0.75 -4.83 -24.78
C GLY A 19 2.12 -4.72 -24.10
N LEU A 20 2.21 -4.94 -22.78
CA LEU A 20 3.50 -4.98 -22.09
C LEU A 20 4.30 -6.24 -22.41
N LYS A 21 3.64 -7.39 -22.56
CA LYS A 21 4.28 -8.66 -22.96
C LYS A 21 4.90 -8.57 -24.35
N GLU A 22 4.24 -7.91 -25.29
CA GLU A 22 4.77 -7.66 -26.63
C GLU A 22 6.01 -6.75 -26.58
N LEU A 23 6.00 -5.72 -25.72
CA LEU A 23 7.14 -4.83 -25.53
C LEU A 23 8.33 -5.49 -24.84
N ARG A 24 8.09 -6.46 -23.94
CA ARG A 24 9.12 -7.11 -23.12
C ARG A 24 10.38 -7.53 -23.89
N ASN A 25 10.22 -8.01 -25.12
CA ASN A 25 11.31 -8.51 -25.96
C ASN A 25 12.03 -7.43 -26.79
N THR A 26 11.50 -6.20 -26.82
CA THR A 26 12.00 -5.10 -27.68
C THR A 26 12.50 -3.89 -26.89
N ILE A 27 12.25 -3.85 -25.58
CA ILE A 27 12.71 -2.79 -24.69
C ILE A 27 14.20 -2.95 -24.31
N PRO A 28 14.92 -1.83 -24.06
CA PRO A 28 16.26 -1.88 -23.49
C PRO A 28 16.32 -2.65 -22.17
N ALA A 29 17.42 -3.37 -21.93
CA ALA A 29 17.63 -4.23 -20.76
C ALA A 29 17.35 -3.53 -19.42
N ARG A 30 17.70 -2.24 -19.30
CA ARG A 30 17.43 -1.43 -18.09
C ARG A 30 15.96 -1.33 -17.69
N PHE A 31 15.02 -1.54 -18.64
CA PHE A 31 13.59 -1.51 -18.36
C PHE A 31 12.97 -2.90 -18.17
N GLN A 32 13.73 -3.98 -18.34
CA GLN A 32 13.17 -5.35 -18.32
C GLN A 32 12.55 -5.68 -16.96
N HIS A 33 13.30 -5.50 -15.87
CA HIS A 33 12.80 -5.77 -14.51
C HIS A 33 11.53 -4.95 -14.21
N PHE A 34 11.57 -3.65 -14.52
CA PHE A 34 10.43 -2.75 -14.38
C PHE A 34 9.19 -3.21 -15.16
N VAL A 35 9.34 -3.58 -16.43
CA VAL A 35 8.22 -4.03 -17.26
C VAL A 35 7.69 -5.39 -16.82
N ASP A 36 8.57 -6.31 -16.42
CA ASP A 36 8.18 -7.59 -15.85
C ASP A 36 7.34 -7.39 -14.59
N HIS A 37 7.74 -6.46 -13.73
CA HIS A 37 6.98 -6.13 -12.55
C HIS A 37 5.62 -5.47 -12.90
N LEU A 38 5.56 -4.55 -13.87
CA LEU A 38 4.28 -4.00 -14.32
C LEU A 38 3.31 -5.08 -14.85
N ILE A 39 3.83 -6.10 -15.54
CA ILE A 39 3.04 -7.25 -16.02
C ILE A 39 2.47 -8.01 -14.82
N VAL A 40 3.31 -8.37 -13.84
CA VAL A 40 2.89 -9.10 -12.64
C VAL A 40 1.83 -8.31 -11.85
N VAL A 41 1.99 -6.99 -11.71
CA VAL A 41 1.02 -6.11 -11.05
C VAL A 41 -0.32 -6.12 -11.78
N GLN A 42 -0.34 -6.04 -13.11
CA GLN A 42 -1.58 -6.05 -13.90
C GLN A 42 -2.29 -7.40 -13.87
N GLU A 43 -1.54 -8.49 -13.82
CA GLU A 43 -2.11 -9.84 -13.77
C GLU A 43 -2.61 -10.20 -12.38
N GLY A 44 -2.05 -9.61 -11.31
CA GLY A 44 -2.41 -9.92 -9.94
C GLY A 44 -2.17 -11.39 -9.58
N THR A 45 -1.10 -11.97 -10.11
CA THR A 45 -0.71 -13.37 -9.89
C THR A 45 0.20 -13.52 -8.68
N GLU A 46 0.41 -14.77 -8.22
CA GLU A 46 1.32 -15.09 -7.11
C GLU A 46 2.75 -14.56 -7.30
N GLY A 47 3.16 -14.26 -8.54
CA GLY A 47 4.44 -13.64 -8.83
C GLY A 47 4.69 -12.37 -8.01
N ILE A 48 3.66 -11.59 -7.66
CA ILE A 48 3.83 -10.37 -6.83
C ILE A 48 4.42 -10.67 -5.44
N LEU A 49 4.35 -11.92 -4.99
CA LEU A 49 4.93 -12.37 -3.73
C LEU A 49 6.40 -12.78 -3.87
N ASN A 50 6.99 -12.77 -5.07
CA ASN A 50 8.41 -13.02 -5.24
C ASN A 50 9.21 -11.88 -4.61
N THR A 51 10.35 -12.22 -4.00
CA THR A 51 11.23 -11.23 -3.34
C THR A 51 11.64 -10.11 -4.28
N GLU A 52 11.86 -10.39 -5.57
CA GLU A 52 12.21 -9.41 -6.61
C GLU A 52 11.14 -8.31 -6.80
N HIS A 53 9.86 -8.63 -6.56
CA HIS A 53 8.73 -7.70 -6.71
C HIS A 53 8.30 -7.05 -5.38
N LEU A 54 8.86 -7.51 -4.26
CA LEU A 54 8.61 -6.94 -2.93
C LEU A 54 9.75 -6.04 -2.45
N THR A 55 10.97 -6.31 -2.92
CA THR A 55 12.19 -5.56 -2.59
C THR A 55 12.14 -4.19 -3.25
N VAL A 56 12.54 -3.16 -2.50
CA VAL A 56 12.66 -1.81 -3.07
C VAL A 56 13.65 -1.84 -4.24
N PRO A 57 13.25 -1.45 -5.46
CA PRO A 57 14.13 -1.52 -6.61
C PRO A 57 15.16 -0.39 -6.57
N SER A 58 16.02 -0.34 -7.59
CA SER A 58 17.02 0.74 -7.71
C SER A 58 16.38 2.13 -7.77
N ASP A 59 17.14 3.16 -7.41
CA ASP A 59 16.68 4.56 -7.45
C ASP A 59 16.24 4.98 -8.86
N GLU A 60 16.94 4.50 -9.89
CA GLU A 60 16.57 4.71 -11.30
C GLU A 60 15.20 4.06 -11.62
N GLU A 61 14.97 2.82 -11.17
CA GLU A 61 13.69 2.16 -11.41
C GLU A 61 12.54 2.81 -10.62
N LEU A 62 12.79 3.25 -9.40
CA LEU A 62 11.85 4.03 -8.60
C LEU A 62 11.38 5.28 -9.35
N GLU A 63 12.27 5.97 -10.07
CA GLU A 63 11.91 7.08 -10.95
C GLU A 63 11.04 6.62 -12.12
N TYR A 64 11.28 5.44 -12.71
CA TYR A 64 10.44 4.91 -13.78
C TYR A 64 8.99 4.68 -13.32
N TRP A 65 8.80 4.15 -12.11
CA TRP A 65 7.49 4.03 -11.48
C TRP A 65 6.84 5.40 -11.28
N TYR A 66 7.62 6.40 -10.88
CA TYR A 66 7.13 7.76 -10.68
C TYR A 66 6.72 8.42 -12.00
N VAL A 67 7.45 8.19 -13.10
CA VAL A 67 7.04 8.60 -14.45
C VAL A 67 5.66 8.01 -14.79
N VAL A 68 5.42 6.72 -14.54
CA VAL A 68 4.09 6.12 -14.77
C VAL A 68 3.00 6.85 -14.00
N ARG A 69 3.27 7.25 -12.76
CA ARG A 69 2.34 8.03 -11.94
C ARG A 69 2.01 9.37 -12.57
N GLU A 70 3.01 10.15 -12.95
CA GLU A 70 2.81 11.49 -13.49
C GLU A 70 2.02 11.48 -14.80
N PHE A 71 2.32 10.51 -15.67
CA PHE A 71 1.53 10.31 -16.89
C PHE A 71 0.07 9.95 -16.58
N HIS A 72 -0.15 9.10 -15.58
CA HIS A 72 -1.49 8.72 -15.15
C HIS A 72 -2.26 9.91 -14.53
N TYR A 73 -1.59 10.71 -13.70
CA TYR A 73 -2.15 11.92 -13.09
C TYR A 73 -2.51 12.95 -14.17
N ASN A 74 -1.63 13.16 -15.14
CA ASN A 74 -1.85 14.06 -16.26
C ASN A 74 -3.02 13.62 -17.16
N LYS A 75 -3.24 12.31 -17.32
CA LYS A 75 -4.37 11.78 -18.09
C LYS A 75 -5.72 12.17 -17.48
N ILE A 76 -5.82 12.24 -16.14
CA ILE A 76 -7.06 12.59 -15.45
C ILE A 76 -7.18 14.08 -15.10
N ALA A 77 -6.13 14.86 -15.36
CA ALA A 77 -6.12 16.30 -15.13
C ALA A 77 -7.07 17.02 -16.10
N PRO A 78 -7.64 18.18 -15.69
CA PRO A 78 -8.39 19.05 -16.59
C PRO A 78 -7.58 19.41 -17.84
N ASP A 79 -8.24 19.46 -19.00
CA ASP A 79 -7.58 19.69 -20.30
C ASP A 79 -6.72 20.97 -20.31
N SER A 80 -7.15 22.02 -19.63
CA SER A 80 -6.43 23.30 -19.51
C SER A 80 -5.08 23.22 -18.77
N SER A 81 -4.84 22.14 -18.03
CA SER A 81 -3.63 21.89 -17.23
C SER A 81 -2.80 20.71 -17.73
N ARG A 82 -3.28 20.00 -18.76
CA ARG A 82 -2.63 18.79 -19.27
C ARG A 82 -1.32 19.14 -19.97
N LYS A 83 -0.24 18.50 -19.52
CA LYS A 83 1.10 18.59 -20.11
C LYS A 83 1.26 17.57 -21.23
N THR A 84 2.17 17.81 -22.17
CA THR A 84 2.61 16.76 -23.09
C THR A 84 3.48 15.74 -22.36
N ASN A 85 3.68 14.57 -22.95
CA ASN A 85 4.53 13.53 -22.38
C ASN A 85 5.98 14.02 -22.25
N GLU A 86 6.46 14.77 -23.24
CA GLU A 86 7.80 15.36 -23.29
C GLU A 86 7.97 16.37 -22.14
N GLN A 87 6.98 17.24 -21.91
CA GLN A 87 7.01 18.20 -20.80
C GLN A 87 7.09 17.53 -19.43
N ILE A 88 6.43 16.37 -19.24
CA ILE A 88 6.51 15.61 -17.99
C ILE A 88 7.92 15.03 -17.82
N ILE A 89 8.48 14.42 -18.87
CA ILE A 89 9.81 13.82 -18.83
C ILE A 89 10.88 14.88 -18.59
N ASP A 90 10.81 16.01 -19.27
CA ASP A 90 11.76 17.11 -19.13
C ASP A 90 11.75 17.65 -17.69
N TRP A 91 10.57 17.87 -17.10
CA TRP A 91 10.45 18.28 -15.70
C TRP A 91 11.04 17.24 -14.74
N LEU A 92 10.65 15.96 -14.89
CA LEU A 92 11.14 14.90 -14.02
C LEU A 92 12.66 14.71 -14.11
N SER A 93 13.27 14.99 -15.26
CA SER A 93 14.72 14.90 -15.44
C SER A 93 15.51 16.00 -14.71
N GLN A 94 14.85 17.08 -14.33
CA GLN A 94 15.46 18.25 -13.69
C GLN A 94 15.16 18.34 -12.18
N GLU A 95 14.07 17.70 -11.75
CA GLU A 95 13.61 17.77 -10.37
C GLU A 95 14.25 16.68 -9.51
N LYS A 96 14.70 17.06 -8.31
CA LYS A 96 15.12 16.06 -7.31
C LYS A 96 13.89 15.61 -6.52
N ILE A 97 13.36 14.46 -6.87
CA ILE A 97 12.19 13.90 -6.20
C ILE A 97 12.57 13.32 -4.83
N ASP A 98 11.75 13.59 -3.81
CA ASP A 98 11.91 12.96 -2.50
C ASP A 98 11.78 11.45 -2.65
N ARG A 99 12.79 10.72 -2.17
CA ARG A 99 12.81 9.25 -2.22
C ARG A 99 11.54 8.64 -1.62
N ARG A 100 11.01 9.22 -0.55
CA ARG A 100 9.80 8.70 0.12
C ARG A 100 8.59 8.74 -0.80
N TRP A 101 8.51 9.71 -1.70
CA TRP A 101 7.46 9.76 -2.73
C TRP A 101 7.64 8.67 -3.78
N LEU A 102 8.89 8.39 -4.16
CA LEU A 102 9.20 7.33 -5.11
C LEU A 102 8.82 5.94 -4.54
N VAL A 103 9.21 5.68 -3.29
CA VAL A 103 8.92 4.41 -2.60
C VAL A 103 7.42 4.26 -2.33
N ASP A 104 6.73 5.33 -1.92
CA ASP A 104 5.27 5.30 -1.72
C ASP A 104 4.55 4.96 -3.03
N ASN A 105 4.95 5.62 -4.11
CA ASN A 105 4.36 5.37 -5.43
C ASN A 105 4.61 3.94 -5.92
N TYR A 106 5.82 3.41 -5.73
CA TYR A 106 6.14 2.03 -6.07
C TYR A 106 5.20 1.05 -5.37
N TYR A 107 5.09 1.14 -4.05
CA TYR A 107 4.23 0.25 -3.28
C TYR A 107 2.73 0.50 -3.53
N TYR A 108 2.31 1.75 -3.75
CA TYR A 108 0.93 2.07 -4.14
C TYR A 108 0.52 1.33 -5.42
N ARG A 109 1.41 1.22 -6.41
CA ARG A 109 1.13 0.50 -7.65
C ARG A 109 1.16 -1.01 -7.44
N ALA A 110 2.14 -1.54 -6.70
CA ALA A 110 2.16 -2.95 -6.35
C ALA A 110 0.88 -3.39 -5.58
N ALA A 111 0.23 -2.46 -4.86
CA ALA A 111 -0.90 -2.77 -3.97
C ALA A 111 -2.11 -3.25 -4.73
N SER A 112 -2.31 -2.76 -5.95
CA SER A 112 -3.46 -3.19 -6.76
C SER A 112 -3.34 -4.67 -7.13
N GLY A 113 -2.13 -5.12 -7.51
CA GLY A 113 -1.89 -6.52 -7.85
C GLY A 113 -2.02 -7.44 -6.63
N LEU A 114 -1.43 -7.03 -5.49
CA LEU A 114 -1.56 -7.76 -4.24
C LEU A 114 -3.02 -7.83 -3.75
N GLY A 115 -3.77 -6.73 -3.85
CA GLY A 115 -5.18 -6.69 -3.47
C GLY A 115 -6.06 -7.57 -4.36
N MET A 116 -5.76 -7.64 -5.66
CA MET A 116 -6.40 -8.58 -6.58
C MET A 116 -6.14 -10.03 -6.16
N LEU A 117 -4.87 -10.38 -5.96
CA LEU A 117 -4.42 -11.71 -5.54
C LEU A 117 -5.06 -12.13 -4.21
N TYR A 118 -5.12 -11.22 -3.24
CA TYR A 118 -5.70 -11.49 -1.92
C TYR A 118 -7.17 -11.91 -1.96
N ASN A 119 -7.90 -11.60 -3.04
CA ASN A 119 -9.28 -12.08 -3.18
C ASN A 119 -9.37 -13.60 -3.37
N THR A 120 -8.30 -14.26 -3.81
CA THR A 120 -8.32 -15.67 -4.21
C THR A 120 -7.34 -16.56 -3.46
N ILE A 121 -6.36 -16.01 -2.74
CA ILE A 121 -5.34 -16.80 -2.03
C ILE A 121 -5.39 -16.63 -0.51
N ASP A 122 -4.79 -17.59 0.20
CA ASP A 122 -4.55 -17.51 1.64
C ASP A 122 -3.09 -17.10 1.91
N LEU A 123 -2.90 -15.97 2.60
CA LEU A 123 -1.58 -15.47 2.99
C LEU A 123 -1.22 -15.79 4.46
N SER A 124 -2.01 -16.58 5.19
CA SER A 124 -1.80 -16.89 6.61
C SER A 124 -0.43 -17.53 6.91
N ASN A 125 0.09 -18.31 5.96
CA ASN A 125 1.40 -18.95 6.04
C ASN A 125 2.53 -18.07 5.49
N ARG A 126 2.23 -16.87 4.97
CA ARG A 126 3.22 -15.95 4.43
C ARG A 126 3.77 -15.09 5.55
N ASN A 127 5.09 -15.07 5.66
CA ASN A 127 5.82 -14.14 6.52
C ASN A 127 6.66 -13.18 5.67
N PHE A 128 6.44 -11.89 5.82
CA PHE A 128 7.30 -10.86 5.25
C PHE A 128 8.42 -10.55 6.26
N ASP A 129 9.65 -10.91 5.90
CA ASP A 129 10.83 -10.52 6.67
C ASP A 129 11.29 -9.13 6.23
N LEU A 130 10.96 -8.12 7.03
CA LEU A 130 11.26 -6.71 6.74
C LEU A 130 12.76 -6.43 6.64
N GLU A 131 13.61 -7.28 7.20
CA GLU A 131 15.07 -7.12 7.13
C GLU A 131 15.65 -7.61 5.79
N THR A 132 14.86 -8.35 5.00
CA THR A 132 15.32 -8.93 3.71
C THR A 132 14.86 -8.16 2.48
N LEU A 133 13.97 -7.16 2.66
CA LEU A 133 13.31 -6.45 1.56
C LEU A 133 14.07 -5.20 1.07
N GLY A 134 15.29 -4.98 1.53
CA GLY A 134 16.11 -3.82 1.13
C GLY A 134 15.58 -2.47 1.62
N LEU A 135 14.71 -2.46 2.63
CA LEU A 135 14.12 -1.27 3.23
C LEU A 135 15.19 -0.50 4.03
N ARG A 136 15.42 0.77 3.71
CA ARG A 136 16.56 1.55 4.23
C ARG A 136 16.42 1.94 5.69
N ASP A 137 15.20 2.22 6.14
CA ASP A 137 14.93 2.74 7.47
C ASP A 137 13.53 2.36 7.97
N GLU A 138 13.18 2.83 9.17
CA GLU A 138 11.87 2.57 9.78
C GLU A 138 10.71 3.24 9.03
N THR A 139 10.97 4.31 8.27
CA THR A 139 9.97 4.94 7.39
C THR A 139 9.58 3.96 6.30
N GLU A 140 10.56 3.43 5.55
CA GLU A 140 10.30 2.47 4.47
C GLU A 140 9.67 1.18 5.01
N LYS A 141 10.08 0.70 6.19
CA LYS A 141 9.43 -0.43 6.87
C LYS A 141 7.97 -0.17 7.18
N ALA A 142 7.65 1.01 7.72
CA ALA A 142 6.26 1.38 7.99
C ALA A 142 5.45 1.50 6.70
N MET A 143 6.02 2.09 5.64
CA MET A 143 5.38 2.20 4.33
C MET A 143 5.05 0.81 3.77
N PHE A 144 5.98 -0.15 3.81
CA PHE A 144 5.74 -1.51 3.36
C PHE A 144 4.63 -2.22 4.15
N VAL A 145 4.65 -2.12 5.49
CA VAL A 145 3.61 -2.74 6.32
C VAL A 145 2.25 -2.14 6.00
N MET A 146 2.14 -0.81 5.95
CA MET A 146 0.90 -0.12 5.61
C MET A 146 0.42 -0.45 4.19
N PHE A 147 1.35 -0.62 3.25
CA PHE A 147 1.10 -1.07 1.88
C PHE A 147 0.40 -2.44 1.85
N VAL A 148 1.02 -3.46 2.44
CA VAL A 148 0.47 -4.83 2.44
C VAL A 148 -0.86 -4.88 3.20
N VAL A 149 -0.92 -4.22 4.35
CA VAL A 149 -2.12 -4.18 5.19
C VAL A 149 -3.27 -3.50 4.45
N ASN A 150 -3.02 -2.36 3.82
CA ASN A 150 -4.06 -1.66 3.06
C ASN A 150 -4.53 -2.51 1.86
N ALA A 151 -3.60 -3.15 1.12
CA ALA A 151 -3.96 -4.01 0.00
C ALA A 151 -4.86 -5.19 0.42
N CYS A 152 -4.57 -5.82 1.57
CA CYS A 152 -5.37 -6.95 2.06
C CYS A 152 -6.69 -6.49 2.71
N LEU A 153 -6.67 -5.40 3.48
CA LEU A 153 -7.76 -5.03 4.39
C LEU A 153 -8.71 -3.96 3.84
N GLN A 154 -8.38 -3.27 2.75
CA GLN A 154 -9.35 -2.45 2.02
C GLN A 154 -10.57 -3.28 1.60
N ARG A 155 -10.37 -4.58 1.30
CA ARG A 155 -11.46 -5.50 0.95
C ARG A 155 -12.44 -5.73 2.11
N LEU A 156 -11.97 -5.74 3.36
CA LEU A 156 -12.85 -5.86 4.52
C LEU A 156 -13.85 -4.70 4.59
N ALA A 157 -13.39 -3.47 4.35
CA ALA A 157 -14.26 -2.30 4.33
C ALA A 157 -15.35 -2.46 3.25
N VAL A 158 -14.99 -2.93 2.06
CA VAL A 158 -15.95 -3.20 0.97
C VAL A 158 -16.94 -4.30 1.34
N MET A 159 -16.46 -5.42 1.90
CA MET A 159 -17.33 -6.53 2.34
C MET A 159 -18.35 -6.06 3.39
N ARG A 160 -17.91 -5.22 4.34
CA ARG A 160 -18.79 -4.62 5.34
C ARG A 160 -19.82 -3.67 4.74
N MET A 161 -19.40 -2.78 3.84
CA MET A 161 -20.31 -1.81 3.20
C MET A 161 -21.34 -2.49 2.31
N THR A 162 -20.95 -3.55 1.60
CA THR A 162 -21.82 -4.25 0.64
C THR A 162 -22.61 -5.40 1.27
N GLY A 163 -22.21 -5.87 2.46
CA GLY A 163 -22.74 -7.07 3.08
C GLY A 163 -22.37 -8.36 2.34
N LYS A 164 -21.46 -8.31 1.36
CA LYS A 164 -21.08 -9.45 0.52
C LYS A 164 -19.70 -9.98 0.91
N GLY A 165 -19.60 -11.30 1.07
CA GLY A 165 -18.37 -12.01 1.41
C GLY A 165 -18.30 -12.42 2.88
N ASP A 166 -17.14 -12.95 3.28
CA ASP A 166 -16.86 -13.38 4.65
C ASP A 166 -15.70 -12.57 5.25
N PRO A 167 -15.99 -11.50 6.00
CA PRO A 167 -14.98 -10.72 6.68
C PRO A 167 -14.13 -11.52 7.67
N ALA A 168 -14.68 -12.58 8.29
CA ALA A 168 -13.95 -13.38 9.28
C ALA A 168 -12.88 -14.23 8.60
N SER A 169 -13.23 -14.93 7.52
CA SER A 169 -12.25 -15.65 6.69
C SER A 169 -11.18 -14.70 6.14
N ALA A 170 -11.55 -13.49 5.74
CA ALA A 170 -10.59 -12.50 5.27
C ALA A 170 -9.66 -11.94 6.36
N LEU A 171 -9.90 -12.16 7.66
CA LEU A 171 -8.93 -11.86 8.71
C LEU A 171 -7.96 -13.02 8.95
N GLN A 172 -8.45 -14.25 8.84
CA GLN A 172 -7.65 -15.45 9.07
C GLN A 172 -6.56 -15.66 8.01
N ARG A 173 -6.75 -15.11 6.81
CA ARG A 173 -5.83 -15.23 5.67
C ARG A 173 -4.71 -14.19 5.65
N LEU A 174 -4.57 -13.36 6.69
CA LEU A 174 -3.60 -12.27 6.68
C LEU A 174 -2.16 -12.76 6.84
N PRO A 175 -1.20 -12.12 6.15
CA PRO A 175 0.21 -12.42 6.32
C PRO A 175 0.74 -11.94 7.68
N LYS A 176 1.91 -12.46 8.03
CA LYS A 176 2.72 -12.03 9.16
C LYS A 176 3.89 -11.16 8.71
N PHE A 177 4.42 -10.39 9.66
CA PHE A 177 5.60 -9.56 9.49
C PHE A 177 6.57 -9.91 10.60
N ASN A 178 7.78 -10.36 10.25
CA ASN A 178 8.78 -10.84 11.21
C ASN A 178 8.21 -11.84 12.24
N GLY A 179 7.30 -12.72 11.80
CA GLY A 179 6.65 -13.74 12.61
C GLY A 179 5.46 -13.26 13.44
N GLN A 180 5.11 -11.98 13.38
CA GLN A 180 4.03 -11.38 14.16
C GLN A 180 2.85 -10.97 13.28
N ASP A 181 1.66 -10.90 13.87
CA ASP A 181 0.50 -10.33 13.19
C ASP A 181 0.75 -8.85 12.89
N TYR A 182 0.19 -8.35 11.80
CA TYR A 182 0.44 -6.98 11.31
C TYR A 182 0.23 -5.89 12.36
N TYR A 183 -0.71 -6.09 13.28
CA TYR A 183 -1.06 -5.11 14.29
C TYR A 183 -0.01 -4.97 15.41
N PHE A 184 1.03 -5.82 15.45
CA PHE A 184 2.18 -5.64 16.34
C PHE A 184 3.14 -4.54 15.88
N PHE A 185 3.10 -4.17 14.60
CA PHE A 185 3.93 -3.11 14.06
C PHE A 185 3.51 -1.74 14.63
N ARG A 186 4.43 -1.09 15.34
CA ARG A 186 4.20 0.16 16.10
C ARG A 186 5.27 1.22 15.86
N LYS A 187 6.18 0.99 14.92
CA LYS A 187 7.34 1.86 14.68
C LYS A 187 6.96 3.02 13.75
N PHE A 188 6.12 3.92 14.25
CA PHE A 188 5.63 5.09 13.50
C PHE A 188 6.28 6.42 13.94
N ASN A 189 7.34 6.37 14.74
CA ASN A 189 8.08 7.55 15.24
C ASN A 189 9.11 8.08 14.22
N TYR A 190 8.78 8.07 12.93
CA TYR A 190 9.61 8.64 11.88
C TYR A 190 9.11 10.04 11.50
N PRO A 191 9.98 10.93 10.95
CA PRO A 191 9.56 12.26 10.52
C PRO A 191 8.46 12.20 9.46
N ASP A 192 7.41 12.99 9.66
CA ASP A 192 6.34 13.14 8.68
C ASP A 192 6.86 13.79 7.38
N PHE A 193 6.10 13.61 6.31
CA PHE A 193 6.39 14.19 4.99
C PHE A 193 5.11 14.37 4.18
N ASP A 194 5.23 15.04 3.05
CA ASP A 194 4.09 15.25 2.17
C ASP A 194 3.72 13.95 1.45
N TRP A 195 2.46 13.56 1.54
CA TRP A 195 1.85 12.66 0.59
C TRP A 195 1.32 13.46 -0.60
N ILE A 196 1.77 13.09 -1.79
CA ILE A 196 1.36 13.76 -3.02
C ILE A 196 0.22 12.97 -3.66
N GLY A 197 -1.01 13.49 -3.54
CA GLY A 197 -2.19 12.93 -4.18
C GLY A 197 -2.51 13.54 -5.53
N TYR A 198 -3.54 12.99 -6.20
CA TYR A 198 -4.03 13.49 -7.49
C TYR A 198 -4.48 14.95 -7.47
N GLN A 199 -5.10 15.38 -6.36
CA GLN A 199 -5.78 16.68 -6.27
C GLN A 199 -5.33 17.50 -5.05
N LYS A 200 -4.55 16.91 -4.15
CA LYS A 200 -4.11 17.56 -2.92
C LYS A 200 -2.78 16.98 -2.44
N VAL A 201 -2.05 17.83 -1.74
CA VAL A 201 -0.93 17.44 -0.89
C VAL A 201 -1.43 17.46 0.55
N GLU A 202 -1.12 16.43 1.32
CA GLU A 202 -1.46 16.34 2.75
C GLU A 202 -0.36 15.57 3.50
N SER A 203 -0.39 15.60 4.84
CA SER A 203 0.52 14.82 5.67
C SER A 203 0.42 13.32 5.37
N TYR A 204 1.56 12.68 5.14
CA TYR A 204 1.66 11.24 4.94
C TYR A 204 1.13 10.48 6.15
N ASN A 205 1.54 10.89 7.35
CA ASN A 205 1.12 10.22 8.58
C ASN A 205 -0.37 10.38 8.84
N MET A 206 -0.95 11.58 8.65
CA MET A 206 -2.40 11.78 8.77
C MET A 206 -3.18 10.86 7.83
N ARG A 207 -2.69 10.68 6.60
CA ARG A 207 -3.32 9.82 5.62
C ARG A 207 -3.18 8.33 5.93
N HIS A 208 -1.96 7.87 6.11
CA HIS A 208 -1.64 6.44 6.14
C HIS A 208 -1.78 5.85 7.56
N ILE A 209 -1.32 6.54 8.60
CA ILE A 209 -1.55 6.10 9.99
C ILE A 209 -3.04 6.24 10.34
N GLY A 210 -3.70 7.32 9.88
CA GLY A 210 -5.16 7.45 10.00
C GLY A 210 -5.93 6.30 9.32
N GLY A 211 -5.49 5.87 8.13
CA GLY A 211 -6.00 4.68 7.44
C GLY A 211 -5.72 3.38 8.22
N PHE A 212 -4.55 3.26 8.83
CA PHE A 212 -4.20 2.12 9.67
C PHE A 212 -5.08 2.03 10.93
N TYR A 213 -5.41 3.16 11.56
CA TYR A 213 -6.41 3.20 12.65
C TYR A 213 -7.78 2.68 12.21
N ASN A 214 -8.30 3.14 11.07
CA ASN A 214 -9.57 2.65 10.54
C ASN A 214 -9.53 1.12 10.36
N THR A 215 -8.40 0.61 9.87
CA THR A 215 -8.19 -0.84 9.69
C THR A 215 -8.20 -1.58 11.03
N LEU A 216 -7.46 -1.11 12.03
CA LEU A 216 -7.42 -1.71 13.36
C LEU A 216 -8.77 -1.66 14.07
N LEU A 217 -9.48 -0.54 14.01
CA LEU A 217 -10.81 -0.39 14.61
C LEU A 217 -11.84 -1.32 13.94
N ASN A 218 -11.79 -1.45 12.61
CA ASN A 218 -12.65 -2.36 11.87
C ASN A 218 -12.39 -3.83 12.25
N HIS A 219 -11.11 -4.22 12.37
CA HIS A 219 -10.73 -5.55 12.80
C HIS A 219 -11.19 -5.80 14.25
N LEU A 220 -10.93 -4.86 15.16
CA LEU A 220 -11.37 -4.94 16.56
C LEU A 220 -12.90 -5.11 16.68
N GLU A 221 -13.67 -4.28 15.97
CA GLU A 221 -15.13 -4.36 15.97
C GLU A 221 -15.63 -5.73 15.47
N LEU A 222 -14.99 -6.27 14.43
CA LEU A 222 -15.32 -7.57 13.88
C LEU A 222 -15.04 -8.70 14.88
N LEU A 223 -13.87 -8.72 15.52
CA LEU A 223 -13.56 -9.72 16.56
C LEU A 223 -14.56 -9.64 17.72
N MET A 224 -14.92 -8.43 18.14
CA MET A 224 -15.93 -8.23 19.18
C MET A 224 -17.31 -8.77 18.78
N LYS A 225 -17.71 -8.59 17.51
CA LYS A 225 -18.97 -9.15 16.96
C LYS A 225 -18.95 -10.67 16.87
N LEU A 226 -17.80 -11.27 16.57
CA LEU A 226 -17.61 -12.71 16.52
C LEU A 226 -17.51 -13.36 17.92
N GLY A 227 -17.44 -12.55 18.98
CA GLY A 227 -17.26 -13.05 20.35
C GLY A 227 -15.81 -13.43 20.69
N GLU A 228 -14.86 -13.11 19.82
CA GLU A 228 -13.43 -13.41 19.93
C GLU A 228 -12.71 -12.44 20.88
N LYS A 229 -13.17 -12.34 22.12
CA LYS A 229 -12.75 -11.32 23.10
C LYS A 229 -11.25 -11.34 23.38
N ASN A 230 -10.63 -12.52 23.45
CA ASN A 230 -9.20 -12.64 23.73
C ASN A 230 -8.36 -12.10 22.56
N GLN A 231 -8.76 -12.39 21.33
CA GLN A 231 -8.10 -11.86 20.13
C GLN A 231 -8.32 -10.36 19.99
N ALA A 232 -9.55 -9.88 20.26
CA ALA A 232 -9.85 -8.46 20.30
C ALA A 232 -8.96 -7.73 21.31
N PHE A 233 -8.72 -8.34 22.48
CA PHE A 233 -7.85 -7.77 23.49
C PHE A 233 -6.38 -7.76 23.08
N ALA A 234 -5.89 -8.88 22.55
CA ALA A 234 -4.54 -8.96 22.01
C ALA A 234 -4.30 -7.91 20.91
N LEU A 235 -5.26 -7.71 20.00
CA LEU A 235 -5.18 -6.68 18.97
C LEU A 235 -5.08 -5.28 19.56
N TYR A 236 -5.97 -4.94 20.50
CA TYR A 236 -5.95 -3.63 21.15
C TYR A 236 -4.61 -3.38 21.86
N GLU A 237 -4.16 -4.32 22.69
CA GLU A 237 -2.96 -4.18 23.51
C GLU A 237 -1.68 -4.10 22.66
N ASN A 238 -1.59 -4.90 21.61
CA ASN A 238 -0.38 -5.00 20.82
C ASN A 238 -0.29 -3.99 19.68
N SER A 239 -1.37 -3.25 19.41
CA SER A 239 -1.41 -2.23 18.35
C SER A 239 -1.28 -0.80 18.86
N ILE A 240 -1.25 0.14 17.91
CA ILE A 240 -1.27 1.58 18.20
C ILE A 240 -2.59 2.06 18.84
N LEU A 241 -3.64 1.23 18.90
CA LEU A 241 -4.87 1.56 19.64
C LEU A 241 -4.64 1.76 21.14
N SER A 242 -3.58 1.17 21.69
CA SER A 242 -3.19 1.33 23.10
C SER A 242 -2.09 2.37 23.31
N LYS A 243 -1.80 3.21 22.31
CA LYS A 243 -0.66 4.13 22.27
C LYS A 243 -1.13 5.58 22.04
N PRO A 244 -1.48 6.31 23.12
CA PRO A 244 -2.00 7.67 23.03
C PRO A 244 -1.11 8.65 22.25
N GLU A 245 0.20 8.40 22.20
CA GLU A 245 1.18 9.20 21.47
C GLU A 245 0.93 9.25 19.95
N PHE A 246 0.11 8.35 19.40
CA PHE A 246 -0.22 8.31 17.98
C PHE A 246 -1.66 8.75 17.67
N PHE A 247 -2.48 9.12 18.67
CA PHE A 247 -3.92 9.31 18.46
C PHE A 247 -4.24 10.52 17.57
N HIS A 248 -3.38 11.54 17.56
CA HIS A 248 -3.56 12.76 16.76
C HIS A 248 -3.56 12.50 15.25
N TYR A 249 -3.06 11.35 14.80
CA TYR A 249 -3.13 10.95 13.39
C TYR A 249 -4.53 10.45 12.96
N TYR A 250 -5.45 10.24 13.90
CA TYR A 250 -6.82 9.83 13.61
C TYR A 250 -7.76 11.02 13.65
N SER A 251 -8.61 11.16 12.63
CA SER A 251 -9.54 12.30 12.50
C SER A 251 -10.54 12.43 13.66
N ASN A 252 -10.79 11.34 14.39
CA ASN A 252 -11.65 11.31 15.56
C ASN A 252 -10.85 10.87 16.81
N GLU A 253 -9.82 11.65 17.13
CA GLU A 253 -8.92 11.43 18.26
C GLU A 253 -9.66 11.21 19.59
N SER A 254 -10.74 11.95 19.84
CA SER A 254 -11.54 11.81 21.06
C SER A 254 -12.09 10.41 21.23
N SER A 255 -12.53 9.76 20.15
CA SER A 255 -13.02 8.37 20.21
C SER A 255 -11.92 7.37 20.59
N LEU A 256 -10.67 7.60 20.17
CA LEU A 256 -9.54 6.78 20.60
C LEU A 256 -9.22 7.00 22.08
N ARG A 257 -9.31 8.25 22.56
CA ARG A 257 -9.14 8.57 23.99
C ARG A 257 -10.19 7.90 24.86
N ASP A 258 -11.45 7.92 24.42
CA ASP A 258 -12.55 7.24 25.11
C ASP A 258 -12.37 5.72 25.12
N LEU A 259 -11.96 5.14 23.98
CA LEU A 259 -11.62 3.72 23.89
C LEU A 259 -10.48 3.39 24.87
N TYR A 260 -9.42 4.19 24.88
CA TYR A 260 -8.27 4.01 25.75
C TYR A 260 -8.66 4.05 27.23
N ALA A 261 -9.45 5.04 27.66
CA ALA A 261 -9.91 5.14 29.04
C ALA A 261 -10.74 3.92 29.47
N LYS A 262 -11.66 3.46 28.60
CA LYS A 262 -12.49 2.27 28.87
C LYS A 262 -11.69 0.98 29.02
N TRP A 263 -10.62 0.84 28.26
CA TRP A 263 -9.80 -0.37 28.24
C TRP A 263 -8.69 -0.35 29.29
N ALA A 264 -8.15 0.84 29.61
CA ALA A 264 -7.24 1.02 30.73
C ALA A 264 -7.90 0.66 32.07
N ALA A 265 -9.20 0.94 32.23
CA ALA A 265 -9.98 0.57 33.42
C ALA A 265 -10.22 -0.96 33.56
N ARG A 266 -9.87 -1.76 32.56
CA ARG A 266 -10.01 -3.24 32.56
C ARG A 266 -8.67 -3.97 32.77
N ARG A 267 -7.55 -3.23 32.83
CA ARG A 267 -6.23 -3.75 33.18
C ARG A 267 -6.07 -3.74 34.70
#